data_AF-A0A5C6RRF4-F1
#
_entry.id   AF-A0A5C6RRF4-F1
#
_cell.length_a   1.000
_cell.length_b   1.000
_cell.length_c   1.000
_cell.angle_alpha   90.00
_cell.angle_beta   90.00
_cell.angle_gamma   90.00
#
_symmetry.space_group_name_H-M   'P 1'
#
loop_
_entity.id
_entity.type
_entity.pdbx_description
1 polymer ?
#
loop_
_entity_poly.entity_id
_entity_poly.type
_entity_poly.pdbx_seq_one_letter_code
_entity_poly.pdbx_strand_id
1 'polypeptide(L)'
;MEVLINTPGQTFYYSSIEELLNYCEENNNCAVIIFQADVNDFIEKLNDKINPCISQLIVIAENVNDVIAKASDKNLLVISAINTKDAIQIALNSSAMCKDVICVSSTESSKSFAEMVEMVIV
;
A
#
# COMPACT_ATOMS: atom_id res chain seq x y z
N MET A 1 -10.41 -1.38 8.82
CA MET A 1 -10.19 -1.50 7.37
C MET A 1 -11.51 -1.55 6.63
N GLU A 2 -11.66 -0.68 5.62
CA GLU A 2 -12.83 -0.58 4.75
C GLU A 2 -12.52 -1.24 3.40
N VAL A 3 -13.43 -2.06 2.85
CA VAL A 3 -13.28 -2.62 1.50
C VAL A 3 -13.63 -1.54 0.47
N LEU A 4 -12.71 -1.26 -0.45
CA LEU A 4 -12.94 -0.33 -1.56
C LEU A 4 -13.54 -1.04 -2.77
N ILE A 5 -12.86 -2.10 -3.25
CA ILE A 5 -13.33 -2.90 -4.39
C ILE A 5 -12.77 -4.32 -4.30
N ASN A 6 -13.53 -5.27 -4.87
CA ASN A 6 -13.05 -6.62 -5.12
C ASN A 6 -12.82 -6.80 -6.62
N THR A 7 -11.62 -7.20 -7.01
CA THR A 7 -11.29 -7.58 -8.39
C THR A 7 -11.02 -9.09 -8.45
N PRO A 8 -11.05 -9.71 -9.65
CA PRO A 8 -10.64 -11.11 -9.77
C PRO A 8 -9.21 -11.32 -9.29
N GLY A 9 -9.04 -11.93 -8.12
CA GLY A 9 -7.74 -12.28 -7.55
C GLY A 9 -7.11 -11.25 -6.62
N GLN A 10 -7.70 -10.05 -6.46
CA GLN A 10 -7.16 -9.02 -5.58
C GLN A 10 -8.27 -8.12 -4.97
N THR A 11 -8.15 -7.80 -3.69
CA THR A 11 -9.06 -6.90 -2.97
C THR A 11 -8.33 -5.65 -2.53
N PHE A 12 -8.96 -4.49 -2.76
CA PHE A 12 -8.45 -3.20 -2.31
C PHE A 12 -9.17 -2.78 -1.05
N TYR A 13 -8.40 -2.28 -0.10
CA TYR A 13 -8.88 -1.77 1.17
C TYR A 13 -8.38 -0.36 1.40
N TYR A 14 -9.13 0.41 2.18
CA TYR A 14 -8.68 1.63 2.80
C TYR A 14 -8.44 1.38 4.29
N SER A 15 -7.36 1.96 4.81
CA SER A 15 -6.93 1.74 6.20
C SER A 15 -6.16 2.92 6.75
N SER A 16 -6.23 3.13 8.06
CA SER A 16 -5.18 3.90 8.76
C SER A 16 -3.94 3.03 9.00
N ILE A 17 -2.83 3.65 9.40
CA ILE A 17 -1.61 2.93 9.79
C ILE A 17 -1.88 2.05 11.02
N GLU A 18 -2.66 2.52 11.98
CA GLU A 18 -3.03 1.80 13.20
C GLU A 18 -3.89 0.57 12.91
N GLU A 19 -4.83 0.66 11.97
CA GLU A 19 -5.60 -0.50 11.53
C GLU A 19 -4.73 -1.53 10.79
N LEU A 20 -3.78 -1.07 9.98
CA LEU A 20 -2.84 -1.94 9.26
C LEU A 20 -1.91 -2.69 10.23
N LEU A 21 -1.50 -2.05 11.32
CA LEU A 21 -0.72 -2.72 12.38
C LEU A 21 -1.44 -3.95 12.93
N ASN A 22 -2.74 -3.84 13.20
CA ASN A 22 -3.57 -4.94 13.69
C ASN A 22 -3.74 -6.02 12.62
N TYR A 23 -3.97 -5.62 11.36
CA TYR A 23 -4.08 -6.55 10.23
C TYR A 23 -2.82 -7.43 10.07
N CYS A 24 -1.64 -6.83 10.27
CA CYS A 24 -0.37 -7.53 10.13
C CYS A 24 -0.06 -8.52 11.27
N GLU A 25 -0.88 -8.60 12.32
CA GLU A 25 -0.74 -9.63 13.35
C GLU A 25 -1.19 -11.02 12.87
N GLU A 26 -2.01 -11.07 11.81
CA GLU A 26 -2.56 -12.31 11.25
C GLU A 26 -1.65 -12.96 10.18
N ASN A 27 -0.43 -12.45 9.96
CA ASN A 27 0.54 -12.92 8.94
C ASN A 27 -0.01 -12.93 7.50
N ASN A 28 -0.83 -11.95 7.15
CA ASN A 28 -1.31 -11.76 5.79
C ASN A 28 -0.24 -11.10 4.92
N ASN A 29 -0.05 -11.58 3.69
CA ASN A 29 0.83 -10.94 2.72
C ASN A 29 0.07 -9.88 1.91
N CYS A 30 0.43 -8.60 2.06
CA CYS A 30 -0.21 -7.50 1.36
C CYS A 30 0.76 -6.56 0.65
N ALA A 31 0.21 -5.82 -0.32
CA ALA A 31 0.81 -4.62 -0.87
C ALA A 31 0.22 -3.38 -0.18
N VAL A 32 1.02 -2.34 0.01
CA VAL A 32 0.57 -1.05 0.54
C VAL A 32 0.75 0.04 -0.50
N ILE A 33 -0.30 0.82 -0.74
CA ILE A 33 -0.22 2.09 -1.48
C ILE A 33 -0.22 3.23 -0.46
N ILE A 34 0.75 4.13 -0.54
CA ILE A 34 0.91 5.22 0.43
C ILE A 34 1.43 6.51 -0.22
N PHE A 35 1.09 7.66 0.33
CA PHE A 35 1.69 8.95 -0.06
C PHE A 35 3.04 9.17 0.61
N GLN A 36 3.96 9.84 -0.09
CA GLN A 36 5.29 10.18 0.45
C GLN A 36 5.26 10.80 1.85
N ALA A 37 4.27 11.65 2.13
CA ALA A 37 4.13 12.34 3.41
C ALA A 37 3.95 11.38 4.60
N ASP A 38 3.35 10.21 4.37
CA ASP A 38 2.99 9.25 5.42
C ASP A 38 4.05 8.14 5.57
N VAL A 39 5.02 8.04 4.65
CA VAL A 39 6.01 6.94 4.62
C VAL A 39 6.87 6.88 5.88
N ASN A 40 7.25 8.04 6.43
CA ASN A 40 8.11 8.06 7.63
C ASN A 40 7.38 7.46 8.83
N ASP A 41 6.15 7.90 9.09
CA ASP A 41 5.32 7.38 10.17
C ASP A 41 5.01 5.89 9.95
N PHE A 42 4.73 5.50 8.70
CA PHE A 42 4.52 4.11 8.32
C PHE A 42 5.72 3.23 8.65
N ILE A 43 6.94 3.60 8.21
CA ILE A 43 8.15 2.79 8.47
C ILE A 43 8.44 2.72 9.96
N GLU A 44 8.32 3.82 10.69
CA GLU A 44 8.58 3.85 12.13
C GLU A 44 7.61 2.95 12.91
N LYS A 45 6.32 2.99 12.58
CA LYS A 45 5.29 2.20 13.27
C LYS A 45 5.29 0.72 12.86
N LEU A 46 5.51 0.41 11.58
CA LEU A 46 5.40 -0.94 11.02
C LEU A 46 6.74 -1.64 10.83
N ASN A 47 7.86 -1.08 11.30
CA ASN A 47 9.21 -1.59 11.06
C ASN A 47 9.37 -3.11 11.27
N ASP A 48 8.77 -3.63 12.35
CA ASP A 48 8.84 -5.05 12.73
C ASP A 48 7.82 -5.94 11.99
N LYS A 49 6.88 -5.33 11.27
CA LYS A 49 5.85 -5.98 10.44
C LYS A 49 6.18 -5.95 8.94
N ILE A 50 7.10 -5.08 8.52
CA ILE A 50 7.67 -5.08 7.16
C ILE A 50 8.46 -6.37 6.97
N ASN A 51 8.15 -7.13 5.91
CA ASN A 51 8.59 -8.50 5.58
C ASN A 51 7.60 -9.64 5.95
N PRO A 52 7.19 -9.87 7.22
CA PRO A 52 6.23 -10.93 7.52
C PRO A 52 4.80 -10.64 7.01
N CYS A 53 4.44 -9.36 6.88
CA CYS A 53 3.12 -8.94 6.42
C CYS A 53 3.16 -8.18 5.10
N ILE A 54 4.11 -7.24 4.97
CA ILE A 54 4.14 -6.30 3.86
C ILE A 54 5.28 -6.69 2.93
N SER A 55 4.94 -7.15 1.72
CA SER A 55 5.92 -7.56 0.70
C SER A 55 6.15 -6.51 -0.39
N GLN A 56 5.20 -5.58 -0.56
CA GLN A 56 5.28 -4.51 -1.55
C GLN A 56 4.82 -3.17 -0.98
N LEU A 57 5.58 -2.12 -1.24
CA LEU A 57 5.26 -0.73 -0.90
C LEU A 57 5.29 0.13 -2.16
N ILE A 58 4.12 0.60 -2.56
CA ILE A 58 3.91 1.48 -3.72
C ILE A 58 3.74 2.90 -3.17
N VAL A 59 4.73 3.74 -3.40
CA VAL A 59 4.78 5.09 -2.85
C VAL A 59 4.44 6.10 -3.94
N ILE A 60 3.42 6.91 -3.70
CA ILE A 60 3.07 8.03 -4.56
C ILE A 60 4.05 9.18 -4.28
N ALA A 61 5.10 9.26 -5.09
CA ALA A 61 6.23 10.18 -4.95
C ALA A 61 7.03 10.28 -6.26
N GLU A 62 7.72 11.41 -6.47
CA GLU A 62 8.66 11.57 -7.60
C GLU A 62 9.87 10.62 -7.52
N ASN A 63 10.30 10.26 -6.30
CA ASN A 63 11.36 9.30 -6.06
C ASN A 63 11.18 8.59 -4.72
N VAL A 64 11.83 7.43 -4.56
CA VAL A 64 11.77 6.59 -3.36
C VAL A 64 13.15 6.29 -2.76
N ASN A 65 14.18 7.06 -3.10
CA ASN A 65 15.55 6.78 -2.68
C ASN A 65 15.69 6.74 -1.15
N ASP A 66 15.06 7.69 -0.46
CA ASP A 66 15.07 7.75 1.00
C ASP A 66 14.29 6.59 1.64
N VAL A 67 13.25 6.12 0.96
CA VAL A 67 12.42 4.98 1.38
C VAL A 67 13.24 3.69 1.26
N ILE A 68 13.92 3.51 0.13
CA ILE A 68 14.80 2.36 -0.12
C ILE A 68 15.94 2.31 0.90
N ALA A 69 16.56 3.45 1.22
CA ALA A 69 17.61 3.50 2.23
C ALA A 69 17.11 3.00 3.60
N LYS A 70 15.90 3.38 3.99
CA LYS A 70 15.24 2.97 5.25
C LYS A 70 14.76 1.52 5.25
N ALA A 71 14.45 0.96 4.08
CA ALA A 71 13.98 -0.41 3.92
C ALA A 71 15.09 -1.38 3.44
N SER A 72 16.36 -0.93 3.44
CA SER A 72 17.46 -1.65 2.79
C SER A 72 17.79 -3.02 3.40
N ASP A 73 17.47 -3.22 4.68
CA ASP A 73 17.60 -4.49 5.40
C ASP A 73 16.31 -5.33 5.38
N LYS A 74 15.25 -4.85 4.71
CA LYS A 74 13.94 -5.49 4.63
C LYS A 74 13.76 -6.15 3.27
N ASN A 75 13.13 -7.32 3.25
CA ASN A 75 12.69 -7.97 2.00
C ASN A 75 11.37 -7.32 1.54
N LEU A 76 11.44 -6.05 1.14
CA LEU A 76 10.32 -5.21 0.72
C LEU A 76 10.57 -4.69 -0.69
N LEU A 77 9.63 -4.95 -1.61
CA LEU A 77 9.66 -4.35 -2.94
C LEU A 77 9.10 -2.92 -2.87
N VAL A 78 9.98 -1.92 -3.03
CA VAL A 78 9.58 -0.50 -3.04
C VAL A 78 9.46 0.00 -4.48
N ILE A 79 8.32 0.60 -4.83
CA ILE A 79 8.04 1.13 -6.17
C ILE A 79 7.53 2.57 -6.04
N SER A 80 8.06 3.48 -6.86
CA SER A 80 7.52 4.83 -7.00
C SER A 80 6.37 4.84 -8.02
N ALA A 81 5.30 5.55 -7.68
CA ALA A 81 4.18 5.85 -8.56
C ALA A 81 4.03 7.36 -8.69
N ILE A 82 3.70 7.83 -9.89
CA ILE A 82 3.58 9.27 -10.17
C ILE A 82 2.31 9.86 -9.54
N ASN A 83 1.26 9.06 -9.41
CA ASN A 83 -0.02 9.44 -8.82
C ASN A 83 -0.80 8.18 -8.38
N THR A 84 -1.96 8.38 -7.77
CA THR A 84 -2.81 7.29 -7.28
C THR A 84 -3.24 6.32 -8.38
N LYS A 85 -3.58 6.80 -9.57
CA LYS A 85 -3.97 5.94 -10.70
C LYS A 85 -2.83 5.01 -11.11
N ASP A 86 -1.61 5.55 -11.23
CA ASP A 86 -0.40 4.78 -11.51
C ASP A 86 -0.13 3.74 -10.41
N ALA A 87 -0.28 4.13 -9.14
CA ALA A 87 -0.12 3.23 -8.00
C ALA A 87 -1.10 2.04 -8.04
N ILE A 88 -2.37 2.31 -8.37
CA ILE A 88 -3.40 1.26 -8.51
C ILE A 88 -3.04 0.32 -9.67
N GLN A 89 -2.60 0.85 -10.81
CA GLN A 89 -2.18 0.02 -11.94
C GLN A 89 -0.99 -0.88 -11.60
N ILE A 90 0.00 -0.36 -10.88
CA ILE A 90 1.14 -1.15 -10.37
C ILE A 90 0.63 -2.28 -9.45
N ALA A 91 -0.31 -1.99 -8.55
CA ALA A 91 -0.87 -2.98 -7.64
C ALA A 91 -1.64 -4.09 -8.37
N LEU A 92 -2.47 -3.73 -9.36
CA LEU A 92 -3.23 -4.67 -10.18
C LEU A 92 -2.30 -5.63 -10.96
N ASN A 93 -1.21 -5.10 -11.51
CA ASN A 93 -0.17 -5.88 -12.18
C ASN A 93 0.61 -6.80 -11.22
N SER A 94 0.46 -6.59 -9.91
CA SER A 94 1.09 -7.36 -8.83
C SER A 94 0.13 -8.34 -8.15
N SER A 95 -1.07 -8.56 -8.70
CA SER A 95 -2.11 -9.45 -8.14
C SER A 95 -1.68 -10.91 -7.94
N ALA A 96 -0.70 -11.38 -8.71
CA ALA A 96 -0.11 -12.71 -8.50
C ALA A 96 0.76 -12.79 -7.22
N MET A 97 1.29 -11.66 -6.75
CA MET A 97 2.13 -11.57 -5.55
C MET A 97 1.30 -11.25 -4.30
N CYS A 98 0.34 -10.33 -4.43
CA CYS A 98 -0.43 -9.78 -3.31
C CYS A 98 -1.93 -9.83 -3.62
N LYS A 99 -2.68 -10.58 -2.81
CA LYS A 99 -4.14 -10.63 -2.92
C LYS A 99 -4.80 -9.42 -2.27
N ASP A 100 -4.16 -8.82 -1.27
CA ASP A 100 -4.69 -7.67 -0.56
C ASP A 100 -3.83 -6.44 -0.85
N VAL A 101 -4.49 -5.35 -1.25
CA VAL A 101 -3.86 -4.05 -1.47
C VAL A 101 -4.47 -3.07 -0.47
N ILE A 102 -3.63 -2.47 0.36
CA ILE A 102 -4.05 -1.59 1.43
C ILE A 102 -3.62 -0.17 1.10
N CYS A 103 -4.61 0.68 0.80
CA CYS A 103 -4.42 2.11 0.61
C CYS A 103 -4.38 2.79 1.98
N VAL A 104 -3.23 3.38 2.29
CA VAL A 104 -2.99 4.14 3.51
C VAL A 104 -2.82 5.60 3.16
N SER A 105 -3.61 6.46 3.79
CA SER A 105 -3.43 7.91 3.69
C SER A 105 -3.93 8.60 4.96
N SER A 106 -3.18 9.60 5.41
CA SER A 106 -3.64 10.51 6.46
C SER A 106 -4.42 11.71 5.91
N THR A 107 -4.33 11.97 4.61
CA THR A 107 -4.84 13.19 3.96
C THR A 107 -6.02 12.93 3.02
N GLU A 108 -6.08 11.77 2.40
CA GLU A 108 -7.15 11.38 1.48
C GLU A 108 -8.22 10.56 2.19
N SER A 109 -9.48 10.72 1.80
CA SER A 109 -10.57 9.91 2.33
C SER A 109 -10.71 8.58 1.58
N SER A 110 -11.32 7.58 2.22
CA SER A 110 -11.67 6.30 1.57
C SER A 110 -12.48 6.49 0.30
N LYS A 111 -13.42 7.44 0.31
CA LYS A 111 -14.25 7.79 -0.85
C LYS A 111 -13.42 8.29 -2.04
N SER A 112 -12.41 9.12 -1.80
CA SER A 112 -11.49 9.63 -2.85
C SER A 112 -10.75 8.46 -3.52
N PHE A 113 -10.25 7.50 -2.72
CA PHE A 113 -9.61 6.30 -3.23
C PHE A 113 -10.58 5.39 -4.00
N ALA A 114 -11.80 5.17 -3.48
CA ALA A 114 -12.81 4.35 -4.15
C ALA A 114 -13.10 4.85 -5.57
N GLU A 115 -13.32 6.16 -5.72
CA GLU A 115 -13.59 6.79 -7.01
C GLU A 115 -12.42 6.59 -8.00
N MET A 116 -11.17 6.73 -7.54
CA MET A 116 -9.99 6.53 -8.39
C MET A 116 -9.81 5.06 -8.80
N VAL A 117 -10.06 4.13 -7.88
CA VAL A 117 -9.95 2.70 -8.14
C VAL A 117 -11.02 2.24 -9.15
N GLU A 118 -12.24 2.72 -9.02
CA GLU A 118 -13.31 2.47 -10.00
C GLU A 118 -12.95 2.99 -11.40
N MET A 119 -12.39 4.20 -11.53
CA MET A 119 -11.99 4.76 -12.83
C MET A 119 -10.87 3.98 -13.54
N VAL A 120 -10.11 3.15 -12.81
CA VAL A 120 -8.99 2.37 -13.37
C VAL A 120 -9.43 0.97 -13.77
N ILE A 121 -10.40 0.40 -13.06
CA ILE A 121 -10.82 -1.00 -13.20
C ILE A 121 -12.04 -1.15 -14.13
N VAL A 122 -12.86 -0.09 -14.27
CA VAL A 122 -14.05 -0.07 -15.14
C VAL A 122 -13.74 0.43 -16.55
#